data_AF-R0M1K5-F1
#
_entry.id   AF-R0M1K5-F1
#
_cell.length_a   1.000
_cell.length_b   1.000
_cell.length_c   1.000
_cell.angle_alpha   90.00
_cell.angle_beta   90.00
_cell.angle_gamma   90.00
#
_symmetry.space_group_name_H-M   'P 1'
#
loop_
_entity.id
_entity.type
_entity.pdbx_description
1 polymer ?
#
loop_
_entity_poly.entity_id
_entity_poly.type
_entity_poly.pdbx_seq_one_letter_code
_entity_poly.pdbx_strand_id
1 'polypeptide(L)' 'MKDVLDYNVLPENYFIRIKLEENHFTGEEKILLNIERNTKEFNFNVWKMDYLI' A
#
# COMPACT_ATOMS: atom_id res chain seq x y z
N MET A 1 -2.11 16.71 10.56
CA MET A 1 -3.01 16.78 9.38
C MET A 1 -3.41 15.35 9.05
N LYS A 2 -4.68 15.06 8.74
CA LYS A 2 -4.98 13.79 8.05
C LYS A 2 -4.42 13.97 6.65
N ASP A 3 -3.35 13.26 6.31
CA ASP A 3 -2.85 13.23 4.95
C ASP A 3 -3.98 12.68 4.09
N VAL A 4 -4.58 13.56 3.30
CA VAL A 4 -5.69 13.20 2.43
C VAL A 4 -5.10 12.38 1.29
N LEU A 5 -5.66 11.20 1.06
CA LEU A 5 -5.20 10.31 -0.02
C LEU A 5 -5.54 10.91 -1.38
N ASP A 6 -4.72 10.62 -2.38
CA ASP A 6 -4.97 11.07 -3.76
C ASP A 6 -6.22 10.40 -4.33
N TYR A 7 -7.28 11.19 -4.53
CA TYR A 7 -8.54 10.71 -5.10
C TYR A 7 -8.46 10.33 -6.58
N ASN A 8 -7.37 10.68 -7.28
CA ASN A 8 -7.18 10.30 -8.69
C ASN A 8 -6.58 8.89 -8.85
N VAL A 9 -6.17 8.25 -7.76
CA VAL A 9 -5.59 6.91 -7.76
C VAL A 9 -6.43 6.02 -6.87
N LEU A 10 -7.24 5.18 -7.50
CA LEU A 10 -8.16 4.29 -6.80
C LEU A 10 -7.63 2.86 -6.83
N PRO A 11 -7.62 2.14 -5.69
CA PRO A 11 -7.27 0.73 -5.69
C PRO A 11 -8.40 -0.09 -6.30
N GLU A 12 -8.07 -0.97 -7.24
CA GLU A 12 -9.04 -1.93 -7.78
C GLU A 12 -8.97 -3.27 -7.04
N ASN A 13 -7.75 -3.76 -6.80
CA ASN A 13 -7.53 -5.07 -6.21
C ASN A 13 -6.29 -5.08 -5.31
N TYR A 14 -6.38 -5.86 -4.23
CA TYR A 14 -5.29 -6.11 -3.31
C TYR A 14 -4.92 -7.59 -3.33
N PHE A 15 -3.64 -7.88 -3.51
CA PHE A 15 -3.07 -9.21 -3.39
C PHE A 15 -2.06 -9.19 -2.26
N ILE A 16 -2.43 -9.86 -1.16
CA ILE A 16 -1.65 -9.87 0.07
C ILE A 16 -1.24 -11.32 0.37
N ARG A 17 0.05 -11.54 0.55
CA ARG A 17 0.60 -12.81 1.05
C ARG A 17 1.28 -12.54 2.38
N ILE A 18 0.86 -13.26 3.41
CA ILE A 18 1.41 -13.13 4.76
C ILE A 18 2.04 -14.47 5.15
N LYS A 19 3.24 -14.40 5.70
CA LYS A 19 3.92 -15.50 6.37
C LYS A 19 4.04 -15.17 7.85
N LEU A 20 3.47 -16.03 8.69
CA LEU A 20 3.56 -15.90 10.13
C LEU A 20 4.86 -16.54 10.63
N GLU A 21 5.55 -15.84 11.52
CA GLU A 21 6.72 -16.31 12.26
C GLU A 21 6.42 -16.23 13.76
N GLU A 22 7.29 -16.76 14.61
CA GLU A 22 7.01 -16.90 16.06
C GLU A 22 6.64 -15.58 16.76
N ASN A 23 7.26 -14.46 16.37
CA ASN A 23 7.11 -13.15 17.03
C ASN A 23 6.80 -11.99 16.07
N HIS A 24 6.66 -12.27 14.77
CA HIS A 24 6.37 -11.25 13.76
C HIS A 24 5.69 -11.88 12.55
N PHE A 25 5.31 -11.06 11.57
CA PHE A 25 4.89 -11.52 10.26
C PHE A 25 5.74 -10.85 9.20
N THR A 26 5.96 -11.57 8.10
CA THR A 26 6.50 -11.02 6.86
C THR A 26 5.44 -11.13 5.78
N GLY A 27 5.55 -10.35 4.73
CA GLY A 27 4.57 -10.42 3.66
C GLY A 27 4.96 -9.63 2.43
N GLU A 28 4.23 -9.93 1.37
CA GLU A 28 4.28 -9.22 0.10
C GLU A 28 2.89 -8.68 -0.18
N GLU A 29 2.83 -7.40 -0.54
CA GLU A 29 1.61 -6.72 -0.97
C GLU A 29 1.78 -6.26 -2.42
N LYS A 30 0.78 -6.53 -3.25
CA LYS A 30 0.64 -5.97 -4.58
C LYS A 30 -0.73 -5.32 -4.69
N ILE A 31 -0.75 -4.06 -5.08
CA ILE A 31 -1.98 -3.28 -5.28
C ILE A 31 -2.11 -3.02 -6.79
N LEU A 32 -3.26 -3.36 -7.36
CA LEU A 32 -3.64 -2.90 -8.69
C LEU A 32 -4.35 -1.55 -8.56
N LEU A 33 -3.83 -0.53 -9.23
CA LEU A 33 -4.31 0.84 -9.15
C LEU A 33 -4.95 1.25 -10.47
N ASN A 34 -6.10 1.92 -10.39
CA ASN A 34 -6.69 2.68 -11.47
C ASN A 34 -6.32 4.14 -11.33
N ILE A 35 -5.74 4.73 -12.38
CA ILE A 35 -5.35 6.13 -12.42
C ILE A 35 -6.40 6.88 -13.25
N GLU A 36 -7.34 7.54 -12.58
CA GLU A 36 -8.45 8.26 -13.22
C GLU A 36 -7.98 9.56 -13.89
N ARG A 37 -6.91 10.15 -13.36
CA ARG A 37 -6.29 11.37 -13.91
C ARG A 37 -4.78 11.27 -13.84
N ASN A 38 -4.11 11.75 -14.89
CA ASN A 38 -2.65 11.71 -14.98
C ASN A 38 -2.01 12.37 -13.73
N THR A 39 -1.19 11.59 -13.03
CA THR A 39 -0.45 12.00 -11.84
C THR A 39 0.98 11.46 -11.91
N LYS A 40 1.93 12.17 -11.30
CA LYS A 40 3.36 11.77 -11.24
C LYS A 40 3.69 11.00 -9.96
N GLU A 41 2.87 11.17 -8.93
CA GLU A 41 3.08 10.61 -7.60
C GLU A 41 1.72 10.36 -6.94
N PHE A 42 1.66 9.41 -6.02
CA PHE A 42 0.49 9.18 -5.19
C PHE A 42 0.96 8.75 -3.81
N ASN A 43 0.13 8.99 -2.80
CA ASN A 43 0.39 8.57 -1.43
C ASN A 43 -0.42 7.32 -1.07
N PHE A 44 0.07 6.58 -0.07
CA PHE A 44 -0.62 5.45 0.51
C PHE A 44 -0.31 5.40 2.01
N ASN A 45 -1.21 4.78 2.76
CA ASN A 45 -1.03 4.65 4.20
C ASN A 45 -0.20 3.41 4.52
N VAL A 46 0.78 3.58 5.38
CA VAL A 46 1.58 2.50 5.96
C VAL A 46 1.59 2.68 7.46
N TRP A 47 1.39 1.59 8.21
CA TRP A 47 1.46 1.63 9.65
C TRP A 47 2.36 0.54 10.20
N LYS A 48 3.37 0.94 10.98
CA LYS A 48 4.25 0.05 11.76
C LYS A 48 4.85 -1.10 10.94
N MET A 49 5.26 -0.82 9.71
CA MET A 49 6.06 -1.75 8.91
C MET A 49 7.52 -1.32 8.93
N ASP A 50 8.40 -2.26 9.27
CA ASP A 50 9.84 -2.08 9.14
C ASP A 50 10.25 -2.46 7.71
N TYR A 51 10.73 -1.49 6.94
CA TYR A 51 11.28 -1.74 5.61
C TYR A 51 12.76 -2.12 5.72
N LEU A 52 13.11 -3.34 5.34
CA LEU A 52 14.51 -3.70 5.07
C LEU A 52 14.87 -3.11 3.70
N ILE A 53 15.47 -1.91 3.69
CA ILE A 53 16.02 -1.25 2.49
C ILE A 53 17.36 -1.87 2.12
#